data_AF-A0A4R6DEY8-F1
#
_entry.id   AF-A0A4R6DEY8-F1
#
_cell.length_a   1.000
_cell.length_b   1.000
_cell.length_c   1.000
_cell.angle_alpha   90.00
_cell.angle_beta   90.00
_cell.angle_gamma   90.00
#
_symmetry.space_group_name_H-M   'P 1'
#
loop_
_entity.id
_entity.type
_entity.pdbx_description
1 polymer ?
#
loop_
_entity_poly.entity_id
_entity_poly.type
_entity_poly.pdbx_seq_one_letter_code
_entity_poly.pdbx_strand_id
1 'polypeptide(L)'
;MTLKITLPRLVGTREAADDLVENASGTPEGGVVYVNGRALATSTISFADELVKKLAERGASNILLVSAPERFERQMTDASKHHNHVAVNIASAADLAAI
;
A
#
# COMPACT_ATOMS: atom_id res chain seq x y z
N MET A 1 -5.51 -11.68 11.83
CA MET A 1 -6.31 -10.81 10.95
C MET A 1 -5.32 -9.93 10.20
N THR A 2 -5.09 -10.26 8.93
CA THR A 2 -4.14 -9.56 8.07
C THR A 2 -4.55 -8.11 7.85
N LEU A 3 -3.58 -7.19 7.92
CA LEU A 3 -3.79 -5.77 7.67
C LEU A 3 -4.28 -5.54 6.23
N LYS A 4 -5.42 -4.85 6.11
CA LYS A 4 -6.04 -4.48 4.83
C LYS A 4 -6.27 -2.97 4.81
N ILE A 5 -5.84 -2.34 3.72
CA ILE A 5 -5.95 -0.91 3.48
C ILE A 5 -6.74 -0.70 2.20
N THR A 6 -7.69 0.23 2.22
CA THR A 6 -8.41 0.67 1.01
C THR A 6 -8.08 2.12 0.75
N LEU A 7 -7.53 2.41 -0.43
CA LEU A 7 -7.13 3.75 -0.80
C LEU A 7 -8.35 4.61 -1.16
N PRO A 8 -8.46 5.82 -0.61
CA PRO A 8 -9.42 6.82 -1.05
C PRO A 8 -9.23 7.18 -2.52
N ARG A 9 -10.25 7.82 -3.10
CA ARG A 9 -10.20 8.25 -4.50
C ARG A 9 -9.09 9.26 -4.78
N LEU A 10 -8.82 10.14 -3.83
CA LEU A 10 -7.83 11.21 -3.96
C LEU A 10 -6.94 11.20 -2.72
N VAL A 11 -5.64 11.08 -2.94
CA VAL A 11 -4.62 11.16 -1.88
C VAL A 11 -3.43 11.95 -2.40
N GLY A 12 -2.75 12.70 -1.54
CA GLY A 12 -1.69 13.57 -2.03
C GLY A 12 -0.67 14.06 -1.01
N THR A 13 -0.88 13.80 0.28
CA THR A 13 0.02 14.27 1.35
C THR A 13 0.61 13.09 2.11
N ARG A 14 1.69 13.35 2.84
CA ARG A 14 2.28 12.37 3.74
C ARG A 14 1.35 12.11 4.92
N GLU A 15 0.72 13.15 5.47
CA GLU A 15 -0.23 12.98 6.58
C GLU A 15 -1.40 12.06 6.19
N ALA A 16 -1.89 12.14 4.95
CA ALA A 16 -2.95 11.26 4.48
C ALA A 16 -2.52 9.79 4.40
N ALA A 17 -1.24 9.50 4.21
CA ALA A 17 -0.71 8.13 4.27
C ALA A 17 -0.60 7.66 5.73
N ASP A 18 -0.11 8.53 6.61
CA ASP A 18 0.00 8.27 8.05
C ASP A 18 -1.38 7.95 8.64
N ASP A 19 -2.35 8.85 8.46
CA ASP A 19 -3.73 8.68 8.93
C ASP A 19 -4.33 7.36 8.45
N LEU A 20 -4.06 6.98 7.20
CA LEU A 20 -4.61 5.79 6.59
C LEU A 20 -4.01 4.50 7.19
N VAL A 21 -2.71 4.49 7.50
CA VAL A 21 -2.05 3.35 8.17
C VAL A 21 -2.41 3.32 9.66
N GLU A 22 -2.56 4.47 10.31
CA GLU A 22 -2.92 4.56 11.72
C GLU A 22 -4.34 4.06 12.00
N ASN A 23 -5.29 4.45 11.14
CA ASN A 23 -6.68 4.05 11.23
C ASN A 23 -6.96 2.64 10.67
N ALA A 24 -5.97 2.02 10.01
CA ALA A 24 -6.12 0.66 9.51
C ALA A 24 -6.15 -0.35 10.67
N SER A 25 -7.19 -1.19 10.68
CA SER A 25 -7.35 -2.25 11.68
C SER A 25 -6.55 -3.50 11.30
N GLY A 26 -5.88 -4.10 12.28
CA GLY A 26 -5.14 -5.34 12.14
C GLY A 26 -3.63 -5.16 12.16
N THR A 27 -2.91 -6.25 11.95
CA THR A 27 -1.44 -6.30 11.92
C THR A 27 -0.99 -7.05 10.67
N PRO A 28 0.19 -6.75 10.10
CA PRO A 28 0.74 -7.50 8.98
C PRO A 28 0.98 -8.97 9.39
N GLU A 29 0.06 -9.85 9.02
CA GLU A 29 0.16 -11.28 9.31
C GLU A 29 1.17 -11.91 8.34
N GLY A 30 2.23 -12.53 8.89
CA GLY A 30 3.37 -12.98 8.07
C GLY A 30 4.11 -11.83 7.35
N GLY A 31 3.93 -10.58 7.79
CA GLY A 31 4.49 -9.39 7.13
C GLY A 31 3.77 -8.99 5.84
N VAL A 32 2.63 -9.61 5.50
CA VAL A 32 1.88 -9.29 4.29
C VAL A 32 0.81 -8.23 4.59
N VAL A 33 0.71 -7.22 3.72
CA VAL A 33 -0.33 -6.19 3.77
C VAL A 33 -1.03 -6.09 2.42
N TYR A 34 -2.36 -6.02 2.43
CA TYR A 34 -3.15 -5.81 1.23
C TYR A 34 -3.53 -4.34 1.08
N VAL A 35 -3.23 -3.74 -0.07
CA VAL A 35 -3.59 -2.37 -0.40
C VAL A 35 -4.51 -2.40 -1.61
N ASN A 36 -5.79 -2.09 -1.41
CA ASN A 36 -6.78 -1.99 -2.45
C ASN A 36 -6.79 -0.57 -3.04
N GLY A 37 -6.31 -0.45 -4.28
CA GLY A 37 -6.26 0.80 -5.04
C GLY A 37 -7.44 1.01 -5.99
N ARG A 38 -8.47 0.16 -5.99
CA ARG A 38 -9.55 0.19 -6.98
C ARG A 38 -10.28 1.53 -7.10
N ALA A 39 -10.45 2.23 -5.98
CA ALA A 39 -11.12 3.52 -5.96
C ALA A 39 -10.18 4.69 -6.30
N LEU A 40 -8.86 4.47 -6.28
CA LEU A 40 -7.84 5.51 -6.44
C LEU A 40 -7.90 6.09 -7.86
N ALA A 41 -8.05 7.41 -7.94
CA ALA A 41 -7.99 8.15 -9.19
C ALA A 41 -6.67 8.93 -9.33
N THR A 42 -6.15 9.49 -8.23
CA THR A 42 -4.92 10.27 -8.26
C THR A 42 -4.14 10.16 -6.95
N SER A 43 -2.82 10.22 -7.07
CA SER A 43 -1.84 10.11 -5.99
C SER A 43 -0.62 11.00 -6.28
N THR A 44 0.13 11.31 -5.22
CA THR A 44 1.45 11.94 -5.32
C THR A 44 2.55 10.94 -4.99
N ILE A 45 3.77 11.24 -5.43
CA ILE A 45 4.97 10.43 -5.10
C ILE A 45 5.21 10.44 -3.59
N SER A 46 5.02 11.59 -2.93
CA SER A 46 5.19 11.72 -1.48
C SER A 46 4.21 10.86 -0.69
N PHE A 47 2.96 10.72 -1.15
CA PHE A 47 1.99 9.81 -0.53
C PHE A 47 2.44 8.35 -0.69
N ALA A 48 2.86 7.92 -1.88
CA ALA A 48 3.31 6.54 -2.12
C ALA A 48 4.54 6.18 -1.27
N ASP A 49 5.52 7.09 -1.20
CA ASP A 49 6.73 6.92 -0.40
C ASP A 49 6.42 6.79 1.09
N GLU A 50 5.60 7.69 1.63
CA GLU A 50 5.23 7.63 3.06
C GLU A 50 4.38 6.39 3.37
N LEU A 51 3.46 6.00 2.47
CA LEU A 51 2.65 4.79 2.66
C LEU A 51 3.53 3.54 2.78
N VAL A 52 4.51 3.37 1.89
CA VAL A 52 5.46 2.24 1.95
C VAL A 52 6.25 2.26 3.26
N LYS A 53 6.79 3.43 3.63
CA LYS A 53 7.55 3.61 4.87
C LYS A 53 6.72 3.23 6.10
N LYS A 54 5.49 3.75 6.22
CA LYS A 54 4.60 3.50 7.36
C LYS A 54 4.19 2.05 7.47
N LEU A 55 3.95 1.39 6.33
CA LEU A 55 3.67 -0.03 6.30
C LEU A 55 4.89 -0.85 6.75
N ALA A 56 6.10 -0.48 6.30
CA ALA A 56 7.34 -1.10 6.77
C ALA A 56 7.53 -0.92 8.29
N GLU A 57 7.30 0.28 8.81
CA GLU A 57 7.34 0.59 10.26
C GLU A 57 6.35 -0.26 11.07
N ARG A 58 5.21 -0.63 10.47
CA ARG A 58 4.25 -1.57 11.07
C ARG A 58 4.60 -3.05 10.89
N GLY A 59 5.76 -3.36 10.32
CA GLY A 59 6.25 -4.73 10.13
C GLY A 59 5.80 -5.39 8.83
N ALA A 60 5.34 -4.62 7.84
CA ALA A 60 5.16 -5.15 6.50
C ALA A 60 6.52 -5.50 5.90
N SER A 61 6.60 -6.67 5.26
CA SER A 61 7.69 -7.11 4.39
C SER A 61 7.23 -7.29 2.95
N ASN A 62 5.92 -7.42 2.73
CA ASN A 62 5.32 -7.57 1.41
C ASN A 62 4.00 -6.81 1.32
N ILE A 63 3.91 -5.89 0.37
CA ILE A 63 2.69 -5.14 0.04
C ILE A 63 2.11 -5.74 -1.24
N LEU A 64 0.89 -6.25 -1.15
CA LEU A 64 0.09 -6.69 -2.29
C LEU A 64 -0.82 -5.54 -2.71
N LEU A 65 -0.42 -4.82 -3.76
CA LEU A 65 -1.17 -3.71 -4.32
C LEU A 65 -2.14 -4.24 -5.38
N VAL A 66 -3.43 -3.96 -5.19
CA VAL A 66 -4.49 -4.55 -6.02
C VAL A 66 -5.32 -3.49 -6.71
N SER A 67 -5.51 -3.67 -8.02
CA SER A 67 -6.40 -2.84 -8.85
C SER A 67 -6.09 -1.34 -8.79
N ALA A 68 -4.82 -0.97 -8.63
CA ALA A 68 -4.41 0.43 -8.61
C ALA A 68 -4.15 0.96 -10.04
N PRO A 69 -4.21 2.28 -10.26
CA PRO A 69 -3.72 2.86 -11.51
C PRO A 69 -2.22 2.60 -11.70
N GLU A 70 -1.81 2.25 -12.92
CA GLU A 70 -0.41 1.93 -13.28
C GLU A 70 0.60 3.00 -12.82
N ARG A 71 0.20 4.28 -12.85
CA ARG A 71 1.02 5.39 -12.32
C ARG A 71 1.36 5.20 -10.85
N PHE A 72 0.37 4.81 -10.04
CA PHE A 72 0.57 4.59 -8.60
C PHE A 72 1.35 3.30 -8.34
N GLU A 73 1.13 2.26 -9.14
CA GLU A 73 1.92 1.01 -9.08
C GLU A 73 3.42 1.29 -9.24
N ARG A 74 3.78 2.10 -10.24
CA ARG A 74 5.17 2.56 -10.44
C ARG A 74 5.68 3.35 -9.24
N GLN A 75 4.89 4.30 -8.72
CA GLN A 75 5.28 5.10 -7.55
C GLN A 75 5.55 4.24 -6.31
N MET A 76 4.71 3.24 -6.04
CA MET A 76 4.88 2.31 -4.92
C MET A 76 6.11 1.41 -5.13
N THR A 77 6.33 0.93 -6.35
CA THR A 77 7.51 0.12 -6.70
C THR A 77 8.81 0.92 -6.58
N ASP A 78 8.79 2.20 -6.96
CA ASP A 78 9.97 3.06 -6.80
C ASP A 78 10.21 3.41 -5.33
N ALA A 79 9.15 3.69 -4.57
CA ALA A 79 9.24 3.88 -3.12
C ALA A 79 9.82 2.65 -2.42
N SER A 80 9.41 1.44 -2.80
CA SER A 80 9.91 0.21 -2.16
C SER A 80 11.42 0.02 -2.34
N LYS A 81 12.02 0.55 -3.40
CA LYS A 81 13.48 0.54 -3.60
C LYS A 81 14.21 1.42 -2.59
N HIS A 82 13.57 2.45 -2.05
CA HIS A 82 14.13 3.29 -1.00
C HIS A 82 13.99 2.67 0.39
N HIS A 83 13.10 1.68 0.53
CA HIS A 83 12.77 1.02 1.80
C HIS A 83 13.12 -0.47 1.70
N ASN A 84 14.41 -0.80 1.87
CA ASN A 84 15.08 -2.11 1.64
C ASN A 84 14.46 -3.38 2.27
N HIS A 85 13.34 -3.26 2.98
CA HIS A 85 12.69 -4.34 3.74
C HIS A 85 11.26 -4.62 3.28
N VAL A 86 10.75 -3.90 2.28
CA VAL A 86 9.40 -4.09 1.73
C VAL A 86 9.46 -4.38 0.24
N ALA A 87 8.88 -5.50 -0.17
CA ALA A 87 8.55 -5.75 -1.56
C ALA A 87 7.14 -5.19 -1.87
N VAL A 88 6.98 -4.57 -3.04
CA VAL A 88 5.66 -4.24 -3.59
C VAL A 88 5.39 -5.18 -4.76
N ASN A 89 4.31 -5.95 -4.65
CA ASN A 89 3.86 -6.88 -5.68
C ASN A 89 2.50 -6.41 -6.20
N ILE A 90 2.39 -6.28 -7.52
CA ILE A 90 1.13 -5.93 -8.18
C ILE A 90 0.33 -7.21 -8.34
N ALA A 91 -0.82 -7.26 -7.67
CA ALA A 91 -1.73 -8.39 -7.70
C ALA A 91 -2.97 -8.04 -8.52
N SER A 92 -3.41 -9.00 -9.33
CA SER A 92 -4.66 -8.92 -10.06
C SER A 92 -5.85 -9.11 -9.12
N ALA A 93 -7.03 -8.66 -9.51
CA ALA A 93 -8.25 -8.92 -8.75
C ALA A 93 -8.54 -10.43 -8.59
N ALA A 94 -8.01 -11.27 -9.48
CA ALA A 94 -8.11 -12.73 -9.38
C ALA A 94 -7.26 -13.29 -8.23
N ASP A 95 -6.12 -12.66 -7.93
CA ASP A 95 -5.22 -13.08 -6.84
C ASP A 95 -5.83 -12.85 -5.45
N LEU A 96 -6.77 -11.91 -5.32
CA LEU A 96 -7.50 -11.66 -4.07
C LEU A 96 -8.61 -12.67 -3.78
N ALA A 97 -9.15 -13.37 -4.79
CA ALA A 97 -10.23 -14.34 -4.58
C ALA A 97 -9.72 -15.67 -3.99
N ALA A 98 -8.40 -15.87 -3.95
CA ALA A 98 -7.73 -17.06 -3.45
C ALA A 98 -7.32 -16.96 -1.96
N ILE A 99 -7.71 -15.88 -1.27
CA ILE A 99 -7.26 -15.51 0.08
C ILE A 99 -8.44 -15.13 0.96
#